data_AF-A0A2H3K0R5-F1
#
_entry.id   AF-A0A2H3K0R5-F1
#
_cell.length_a   1.000
_cell.length_b   1.000
_cell.length_c   1.000
_cell.angle_alpha   90.00
_cell.angle_beta   90.00
_cell.angle_gamma   90.00
#
_symmetry.space_group_name_H-M   'P 1'
#
loop_
_entity.id
_entity.type
_entity.pdbx_description
1 polymer ?
#
loop_
_entity_poly.entity_id
_entity_poly.type
_entity_poly.pdbx_seq_one_letter_code
_entity_poly.pdbx_strand_id
1 'polypeptide(L)'
;MSPETWRRVPTAAAAIFGITIPYRPPTNPIGAFLWRKRILFETTTGLALLERWEKILMLCIVYSILTLVVTGLYKYAPQYAVFVKHRTAYYLFGQEPEESVGRQVAGWVVRNVGGEL
;
A
#
# COMPACT_ATOMS: atom_id res chain seq x y z
N MET A 1 -11.57 -8.70 33.40
CA MET A 1 -12.37 -8.37 32.20
C MET A 1 -13.84 -8.35 32.60
N SER A 2 -14.58 -7.26 32.37
CA SER A 2 -15.96 -7.17 32.88
C SER A 2 -16.97 -7.92 31.99
N PRO A 3 -18.00 -8.58 32.56
CA PRO A 3 -19.04 -9.28 31.80
C PRO A 3 -19.78 -8.38 30.80
N GLU A 4 -19.86 -7.08 31.08
CA GLU A 4 -20.49 -6.11 30.18
C GLU A 4 -19.75 -5.98 28.83
N THR A 5 -18.45 -6.25 28.80
CA THR A 5 -17.60 -5.98 27.63
C THR A 5 -17.84 -6.97 26.49
N TRP A 6 -18.20 -8.23 26.78
CA TRP A 6 -18.40 -9.26 25.74
C TRP A 6 -19.72 -9.09 24.98
N ARG A 7 -20.73 -8.43 25.59
CA ARG A 7 -22.03 -8.20 24.96
C ARG A 7 -22.03 -7.04 23.96
N ARG A 8 -21.04 -6.16 24.00
CA ARG A 8 -21.01 -4.97 23.16
C ARG A 8 -20.77 -5.32 21.70
N VAL A 9 -21.65 -4.83 20.83
CA VAL A 9 -21.43 -4.86 19.38
C VAL A 9 -20.49 -3.71 19.04
N PRO A 10 -19.29 -3.97 18.51
CA PRO A 10 -18.35 -2.91 18.19
C PRO A 10 -18.83 -2.13 16.98
N THR A 11 -18.67 -0.81 17.03
CA THR A 11 -18.78 0.06 15.85
C THR A 11 -17.76 -0.37 14.79
N ALA A 12 -18.11 -0.33 13.51
CA ALA A 12 -17.22 -0.75 12.42
C ALA A 12 -15.84 -0.06 12.46
N ALA A 13 -15.79 1.24 12.77
CA ALA A 13 -14.55 1.98 12.92
C ALA A 13 -13.69 1.46 14.09
N ALA A 14 -14.30 1.17 15.24
CA ALA A 14 -13.60 0.60 16.38
C ALA A 14 -13.09 -0.82 16.09
N ALA A 15 -13.84 -1.61 15.32
CA ALA A 15 -13.44 -2.94 14.91
C ALA A 15 -12.23 -2.94 13.96
N ILE A 16 -12.06 -1.90 13.14
CA ILE A 16 -10.98 -1.79 12.15
C ILE A 16 -9.77 -1.07 12.74
N PHE A 17 -9.97 0.09 13.38
CA PHE A 17 -8.89 0.99 13.82
C PHE A 17 -8.66 0.99 15.33
N GLY A 18 -9.50 0.32 16.11
CA GLY A 18 -9.32 0.24 17.57
C GLY A 18 -8.02 -0.49 17.92
N ILE A 19 -7.33 -0.06 18.99
CA ILE A 19 -6.07 -0.68 19.45
C ILE A 19 -6.31 -2.15 19.85
N THR A 20 -7.43 -2.42 20.52
CA THR A 20 -7.87 -3.76 20.89
C THR A 20 -8.78 -4.34 19.81
N ILE A 21 -8.60 -5.63 19.52
CA ILE A 21 -9.50 -6.35 18.62
C ILE A 21 -10.78 -6.69 19.41
N PRO A 22 -11.98 -6.33 18.92
CA PRO A 22 -13.20 -6.86 19.50
C PRO A 22 -13.38 -8.33 19.10
N TYR A 23 -13.85 -9.16 20.02
CA TYR A 23 -14.06 -10.61 19.79
C TYR A 23 -15.21 -10.91 18.82
N ARG A 24 -16.09 -9.95 18.56
CA ARG A 24 -17.26 -10.11 17.69
C ARG A 24 -17.09 -9.28 16.42
N PRO A 25 -17.48 -9.80 15.24
CA PRO A 25 -17.53 -8.99 14.03
C PRO A 25 -18.58 -7.87 14.15
N PRO A 26 -18.34 -6.71 13.52
CA PRO A 26 -19.35 -5.66 13.40
C PRO A 26 -20.49 -6.08 12.46
N THR A 27 -21.68 -5.48 12.62
CA THR A 27 -22.89 -5.83 11.83
C THR A 27 -22.76 -5.53 10.34
N ASN A 28 -21.94 -4.56 9.96
CA ASN A 28 -21.74 -4.18 8.54
C ASN A 28 -20.93 -5.26 7.80
N PRO A 29 -21.39 -5.78 6.64
CA PRO A 29 -20.68 -6.81 5.88
C PRO A 29 -19.25 -6.43 5.48
N ILE A 30 -19.02 -5.17 5.07
CA ILE A 30 -17.68 -4.67 4.70
C ILE A 30 -16.80 -4.62 5.96
N GLY A 31 -17.37 -4.14 7.07
CA GLY A 31 -16.68 -4.12 8.36
C GLY A 31 -16.33 -5.52 8.85
N ALA A 32 -17.21 -6.50 8.66
CA ALA A 32 -16.98 -7.89 9.02
C ALA A 32 -15.87 -8.53 8.18
N PHE A 33 -15.81 -8.24 6.88
CA PHE A 33 -14.72 -8.68 6.01
C PHE A 33 -13.38 -8.10 6.46
N LEU A 34 -13.30 -6.78 6.68
CA LEU A 34 -12.08 -6.12 7.15
C LEU A 34 -11.64 -6.62 8.53
N TRP A 35 -12.59 -6.85 9.44
CA TRP A 35 -12.33 -7.44 10.75
C TRP A 35 -11.73 -8.85 10.64
N ARG A 36 -12.23 -9.70 9.73
CA ARG A 36 -11.65 -11.04 9.49
C ARG A 36 -10.21 -10.95 8.99
N LYS A 37 -9.93 -10.06 8.04
CA LYS A 37 -8.58 -9.85 7.51
C LYS A 37 -7.63 -9.31 8.59
N ARG A 38 -8.11 -8.40 9.42
CA ARG A 38 -7.38 -7.88 10.57
C ARG A 38 -7.04 -8.98 11.57
N ILE A 39 -7.99 -9.82 11.96
CA ILE A 39 -7.72 -10.94 12.87
C ILE A 39 -6.69 -11.90 12.29
N LEU A 40 -6.84 -12.24 11.00
CA LEU A 40 -5.86 -13.10 10.33
C LEU A 40 -4.46 -12.49 10.42
N PHE A 41 -4.32 -11.21 10.07
CA PHE A 41 -3.04 -10.51 10.14
C PHE A 41 -2.46 -10.44 11.56
N GLU A 42 -3.29 -10.09 12.55
CA GLU A 42 -2.84 -9.97 13.94
C GLU A 42 -2.45 -11.31 14.56
N THR A 43 -3.12 -12.40 14.16
CA THR A 43 -2.79 -13.75 14.63
C THR A 43 -1.56 -14.33 13.93
N THR A 44 -1.44 -14.18 12.60
CA THR A 44 -0.29 -14.70 11.85
C THR A 44 1.02 -13.98 12.19
N THR A 45 0.94 -12.69 12.48
CA THR A 45 2.11 -11.88 12.85
C THR A 45 2.46 -12.00 14.34
N GLY A 46 1.59 -12.64 15.14
CA GLY A 46 1.74 -12.75 16.60
C GLY A 46 1.39 -11.48 17.37
N LEU A 47 0.92 -10.41 16.71
CA LEU A 47 0.52 -9.12 17.30
C LEU A 47 -0.57 -9.23 18.37
N ALA A 48 -1.36 -10.29 18.34
CA ALA A 48 -2.41 -10.56 19.33
C ALA A 48 -1.86 -10.89 20.73
N LEU A 49 -0.60 -11.34 20.83
CA LEU A 49 0.02 -11.73 22.11
C LEU A 49 0.80 -10.59 22.77
N LEU A 50 1.18 -9.56 22.01
CA LEU A 50 1.95 -8.45 22.55
C LEU A 50 1.09 -7.56 23.43
N GLU A 51 1.74 -6.99 24.43
CA GLU A 51 1.12 -5.99 25.26
C GLU A 51 0.90 -4.68 24.49
N ARG A 52 0.03 -3.82 25.04
CA ARG A 52 -0.47 -2.63 24.32
C ARG A 52 0.63 -1.68 23.86
N TRP A 53 1.71 -1.49 24.63
CA TRP A 53 2.80 -0.58 24.23
C TRP A 53 3.74 -1.24 23.22
N GLU A 54 4.09 -2.51 23.39
CA GLU A 54 4.91 -3.29 22.44
C GLU A 54 4.26 -3.34 21.07
N LYS A 55 2.93 -3.54 21.03
CA LYS A 55 2.16 -3.50 19.79
C LYS A 55 2.28 -2.15 19.08
N ILE A 56 2.24 -1.04 19.83
CA ILE A 56 2.42 0.30 19.25
C ILE A 56 3.82 0.46 18.67
N LEU A 57 4.86 0.03 19.41
CA LEU A 57 6.25 0.07 18.94
C LEU A 57 6.44 -0.76 17.66
N MET A 58 5.93 -1.98 17.63
CA MET A 58 5.98 -2.86 16.46
C MET A 58 5.27 -2.24 15.25
N LEU A 59 4.08 -1.66 15.43
CA LEU A 59 3.38 -0.96 14.36
C LEU A 59 4.20 0.22 13.85
N CYS A 60 4.80 1.03 14.73
CA CYS A 60 5.68 2.13 14.31
C CYS A 60 6.85 1.65 13.45
N ILE A 61 7.50 0.54 13.81
CA ILE A 61 8.61 -0.04 13.05
C ILE A 61 8.13 -0.56 11.69
N VAL A 62 7.02 -1.30 11.65
CA VAL A 62 6.47 -1.82 10.38
C VAL A 62 6.05 -0.67 9.46
N TYR A 63 5.39 0.35 9.99
CA TYR A 63 4.99 1.51 9.21
C TYR A 63 6.20 2.34 8.74
N SER A 64 7.26 2.49 9.54
CA SER A 64 8.47 3.20 9.11
C SER A 64 9.20 2.46 7.99
N ILE A 65 9.29 1.13 8.06
CA ILE A 65 9.83 0.31 6.97
C ILE A 65 8.95 0.44 5.72
N LEU A 66 7.63 0.33 5.88
CA LEU A 66 6.68 0.45 4.77
C LEU A 66 6.78 1.81 4.09
N THR A 67 6.86 2.91 4.84
CA THR A 67 7.01 4.25 4.25
C THR A 67 8.35 4.40 3.54
N LEU A 68 9.43 3.83 4.05
CA LEU A 68 10.72 3.77 3.33
C LEU A 68 10.60 2.98 2.03
N VAL A 69 9.94 1.81 2.05
CA VAL A 69 9.73 0.98 0.87
C VAL A 69 8.87 1.70 -0.16
N VAL A 70 7.76 2.30 0.25
CA VAL A 70 6.86 3.06 -0.64
C VAL A 70 7.55 4.28 -1.22
N THR A 71 8.31 5.01 -0.41
CA THR A 71 9.08 6.17 -0.88
C THR A 71 10.17 5.75 -1.86
N GLY A 72 10.88 4.65 -1.54
CA GLY A 72 11.87 4.04 -2.42
C GLY A 72 11.23 3.61 -3.75
N LEU A 73 10.12 2.87 -3.70
CA LEU A 73 9.40 2.44 -4.89
C LEU A 73 8.94 3.65 -5.73
N TYR A 74 8.37 4.67 -5.10
CA TYR A 74 7.90 5.85 -5.82
C TYR A 74 9.05 6.63 -6.51
N LYS A 75 10.20 6.76 -5.85
CA LYS A 75 11.36 7.48 -6.41
C LYS A 75 12.12 6.65 -7.44
N TYR A 76 12.30 5.36 -7.19
CA TYR A 76 13.15 4.48 -8.00
C TYR A 76 12.40 3.75 -9.11
N ALA A 77 11.15 3.30 -8.88
CA ALA A 77 10.40 2.55 -9.89
C ALA A 77 10.28 3.26 -11.25
N PRO A 78 9.98 4.56 -11.38
CA PRO A 78 9.87 5.20 -12.69
C PRO A 78 11.20 5.20 -13.46
N GLN A 79 12.33 5.34 -12.74
CA GLN A 79 13.67 5.31 -13.36
C GLN A 79 13.98 3.92 -13.93
N TYR A 80 13.67 2.86 -13.18
CA TYR A 80 13.88 1.48 -13.62
C TYR A 80 12.87 1.03 -14.69
N ALA A 81 11.64 1.56 -14.67
CA ALA A 81 10.61 1.20 -15.64
C ALA A 81 11.01 1.54 -17.08
N VAL A 82 11.66 2.69 -17.30
CA VAL A 82 12.16 3.08 -18.64
C VAL A 82 13.23 2.11 -19.13
N PHE A 83 14.15 1.75 -18.24
CA PHE A 83 15.24 0.83 -18.55
C PHE A 83 14.75 -0.59 -18.84
N VAL A 84 13.85 -1.12 -18.01
CA VAL A 84 13.25 -2.44 -18.20
C VAL A 84 12.44 -2.46 -19.49
N LYS A 85 11.65 -1.42 -19.78
CA LYS A 85 10.91 -1.30 -21.04
C LYS A 85 11.82 -1.42 -22.26
N HIS A 86 12.95 -0.71 -22.27
CA HIS A 86 13.88 -0.73 -23.40
C HIS A 86 14.47 -2.14 -23.61
N ARG A 87 14.87 -2.82 -22.53
CA ARG A 87 15.39 -4.19 -22.61
C ARG A 87 14.33 -5.21 -23.01
N THR A 88 13.12 -5.11 -22.45
CA THR A 88 12.01 -5.98 -22.79
C THR A 88 11.61 -5.82 -24.25
N ALA A 89 11.60 -4.59 -24.79
CA ALA A 89 11.36 -4.33 -26.20
C ALA A 89 12.45 -4.96 -27.10
N TYR A 90 13.72 -4.83 -26.73
CA TYR A 90 14.82 -5.47 -27.44
C TYR A 90 14.69 -7.01 -27.47
N TYR A 91 14.39 -7.64 -26.33
CA TYR A 91 14.26 -9.09 -26.27
C TYR A 91 13.00 -9.64 -26.97
N LEU A 92 11.89 -8.89 -26.96
CA LEU A 92 10.65 -9.33 -27.60
C LEU A 92 10.61 -9.06 -29.10
N PHE A 93 11.11 -7.91 -29.55
CA PHE A 93 10.95 -7.44 -30.92
C PHE A 93 12.26 -7.43 -31.72
N GLY A 94 13.41 -7.66 -31.08
CA GLY A 94 14.72 -7.70 -31.74
C GLY A 94 15.21 -6.37 -32.31
N GLN A 95 14.44 -5.29 -32.14
CA GLN A 95 14.77 -3.94 -32.58
C GLN A 95 14.99 -3.04 -31.36
N GLU A 96 16.05 -2.24 -31.38
CA GLU A 96 16.22 -1.16 -30.41
C GLU A 96 15.11 -0.12 -30.68
N PRO A 97 14.27 0.21 -29.68
CA PRO A 97 13.29 1.27 -29.87
C PRO A 97 14.05 2.57 -30.14
N GLU A 98 13.89 3.12 -31.34
CA GLU A 98 14.49 4.39 -31.75
C GLU A 98 14.17 5.46 -30.68
N GLU A 99 15.18 5.85 -29.88
CA GLU A 99 15.05 6.94 -28.89
C GLU A 99 14.54 8.24 -29.53
N SER A 100 14.70 8.38 -30.85
CA SER A 100 14.28 9.52 -31.66
C SER A 100 12.78 9.77 -31.60
N VAL A 101 11.93 8.73 -31.62
CA VAL A 101 10.47 8.90 -31.72
C VAL A 101 9.88 9.42 -30.41
N GLY A 102 10.31 8.89 -29.26
CA GLY A 102 9.85 9.38 -27.95
C GLY A 102 10.28 10.83 -27.67
N ARG A 103 11.51 11.18 -28.08
CA ARG A 103 12.05 12.53 -27.96
C ARG A 103 11.42 13.50 -28.96
N GLN A 104 11.10 13.04 -30.18
CA GLN A 104 10.36 13.82 -31.18
C GLN A 104 8.94 14.09 -30.74
N VAL A 105 8.23 13.10 -30.20
CA VAL A 105 6.87 13.29 -29.70
C VAL A 105 6.90 14.20 -28.48
N ALA A 106 7.81 14.00 -27.52
CA ALA A 106 7.98 14.91 -26.40
C ALA A 106 8.33 16.34 -26.84
N GLY A 107 9.24 16.50 -27.80
CA GLY A 107 9.61 17.79 -28.38
C GLY A 107 8.48 18.46 -29.16
N TRP A 108 7.70 17.68 -29.91
CA TRP A 108 6.50 18.16 -30.61
C TRP A 108 5.42 18.61 -29.64
N VAL A 109 5.17 17.84 -28.57
CA VAL A 109 4.20 18.19 -27.53
C VAL A 109 4.64 19.45 -26.79
N VAL A 110 5.91 19.55 -26.36
CA VAL A 110 6.42 20.76 -25.69
C VAL A 110 6.32 21.98 -26.60
N ARG A 111 6.63 21.83 -27.90
CA ARG A 111 6.52 22.93 -28.88
C ARG A 111 5.08 23.37 -29.14
N ASN A 112 4.12 22.44 -29.17
CA ASN A 112 2.71 22.75 -29.41
C ASN A 112 1.95 23.19 -28.15
N VAL A 113 2.32 22.68 -26.98
CA VAL A 113 1.69 23.05 -25.69
C VAL A 113 2.30 24.34 -25.14
N GLY A 114 3.58 24.61 -25.43
CA GLY A 114 4.27 25.86 -25.08
C GLY A 114 4.07 27.01 -26.07
N GLY A 115 3.04 26.94 -26.93
CA GLY A 115 2.74 28.00 -27.90
C GLY A 115 2.42 29.33 -27.21
N GLU A 116 3.36 30.26 -27.31
CA GLU A 116 3.20 31.72 -27.42
C GLU A 116 2.21 32.41 -26.47
N LEU A 117 2.75 32.94 -25.36
CA LEU A 117 2.34 34.23 -24.79
C LEU A 117 3.45 35.25 -25.05
#